data_AF-A0AA89I2D5-F1
#
_entry.id   AF-A0AA89I2D5-F1
#
_cell.length_a   1.000
_cell.length_b   1.000
_cell.length_c   1.000
_cell.angle_alpha   90.00
_cell.angle_beta   90.00
_cell.angle_gamma   90.00
#
_symmetry.space_group_name_H-M   'P 1'
#
loop_
_entity.id
_entity.type
_entity.pdbx_description
1 polymer ?
#
loop_
_entity_poly.entity_id
_entity_poly.type
_entity_poly.pdbx_seq_one_letter_code
_entity_poly.pdbx_strand_id
1 'polypeptide(L)' 'MLNLAEKLFVLSGYLKSHDLKQQVVADLLGKTLTTANRKIRGKIPFTVKEIKLLHDQLGIPIDVFFKD' A
#
# COMPACT_ATOMS: atom_id res chain seq x y z
N MET A 1 14.12 17.46 8.22
CA MET A 1 13.41 16.37 8.91
C MET A 1 11.97 16.39 8.44
N LEU A 2 11.51 15.35 7.76
CA LEU A 2 10.10 15.21 7.42
C LEU A 2 9.32 14.85 8.70
N ASN A 3 8.15 15.45 8.91
CA ASN A 3 7.33 15.22 10.10
C ASN A 3 6.67 13.82 10.05
N LEU A 4 6.23 13.30 11.19
CA LEU A 4 5.61 11.97 11.31
C LEU A 4 4.39 11.79 10.38
N ALA A 5 3.64 12.85 10.10
CA ALA A 5 2.51 12.84 9.17
C ALA A 5 2.93 12.68 7.69
N GLU A 6 4.14 13.14 7.32
CA GLU A 6 4.72 12.92 5.98
C GLU A 6 5.19 11.47 5.78
N LYS A 7 5.57 10.76 6.86
CA LYS A 7 5.94 9.33 6.80
C LYS A 7 4.74 8.39 6.68
N LEU A 8 3.58 8.79 7.20
CA LEU A 8 2.47 7.88 7.50
C LEU A 8 1.70 7.32 6.29
N PHE A 9 1.95 7.81 5.07
CA PHE A 9 1.10 7.49 3.92
C PHE A 9 1.84 7.32 2.60
N VAL A 10 3.05 6.74 2.58
CA VAL A 10 3.79 6.52 1.32
C VAL A 10 2.96 5.73 0.30
N LEU A 11 2.35 4.62 0.73
CA LEU A 11 1.50 3.82 -0.16
C LEU A 11 0.19 4.52 -0.51
N SER A 12 -0.49 5.14 0.45
CA SER A 12 -1.74 5.87 0.15
C SER A 12 -1.50 7.08 -0.78
N GLY A 13 -0.35 7.75 -0.63
CA GLY A 13 0.09 8.84 -1.48
C GLY A 13 0.37 8.37 -2.90
N TYR A 14 1.09 7.25 -3.04
CA TYR A 14 1.31 6.62 -4.34
C TYR A 14 -0.02 6.26 -5.03
N LEU A 15 -0.95 5.63 -4.31
CA LEU A 15 -2.25 5.28 -4.88
C LEU A 15 -2.99 6.53 -5.37
N LYS A 16 -3.02 7.59 -4.56
CA LYS A 16 -3.67 8.85 -4.93
C LYS A 16 -3.02 9.54 -6.13
N SER A 17 -1.68 9.52 -6.24
CA SER A 17 -0.97 10.14 -7.37
C SER A 17 -1.16 9.38 -8.70
N HIS A 18 -1.62 8.13 -8.64
CA HIS A 18 -1.90 7.29 -9.81
C HIS A 18 -3.40 7.05 -10.04
N ASP A 19 -4.27 7.84 -9.40
CA ASP A 19 -5.74 7.70 -9.46
C ASP A 19 -6.26 6.29 -9.09
N LEU A 20 -5.52 5.59 -8.22
CA LEU A 20 -5.88 4.28 -7.72
C LEU A 20 -6.64 4.39 -6.40
N LYS A 21 -7.81 3.76 -6.34
CA LYS A 21 -8.58 3.65 -5.09
C LYS A 21 -8.01 2.52 -4.22
N GLN A 22 -8.15 2.65 -2.90
CA GLN A 22 -7.80 1.57 -1.96
C GLN A 22 -8.57 0.27 -2.25
N GLN A 23 -9.77 0.37 -2.84
CA GLN A 23 -10.56 -0.77 -3.28
C GLN A 23 -9.81 -1.63 -4.32
N VAL A 24 -9.00 -1.03 -5.20
CA VAL A 24 -8.19 -1.77 -6.18
C VAL A 24 -7.20 -2.71 -5.49
N VAL A 25 -6.57 -2.24 -4.41
CA VAL A 25 -5.68 -3.08 -3.59
C VAL A 25 -6.47 -4.21 -2.92
N ALA A 26 -7.67 -3.92 -2.41
CA ALA A 26 -8.51 -4.92 -1.79
C ALA A 26 -8.92 -6.03 -2.78
N ASP A 27 -9.39 -5.63 -3.96
CA ASP A 27 -9.82 -6.53 -5.03
C ASP A 27 -8.65 -7.40 -5.52
N LEU A 28 -7.49 -6.79 -5.77
CA LEU A 28 -6.30 -7.50 -6.25
C LEU A 28 -5.77 -8.53 -5.24
N LEU A 29 -5.85 -8.23 -3.94
CA LEU A 29 -5.41 -9.15 -2.90
C LEU A 29 -6.48 -10.20 -2.52
N GLY A 30 -7.69 -10.09 -3.07
CA GLY A 30 -8.84 -10.90 -2.65
C GLY A 30 -9.17 -10.70 -1.16
N LYS A 31 -9.16 -9.44 -0.70
CA LYS A 31 -9.40 -9.05 0.69
C LYS A 31 -10.53 -8.03 0.80
N THR A 32 -11.07 -7.89 2.01
CA THR A 32 -11.98 -6.78 2.31
C THR A 32 -11.23 -5.45 2.30
N LEU A 33 -11.94 -4.37 1.97
CA LEU A 33 -11.41 -3.00 2.03
C LEU A 33 -10.81 -2.69 3.42
N THR A 34 -11.47 -3.13 4.49
CA THR A 34 -10.98 -2.98 5.87
C THR A 34 -9.62 -3.65 6.08
N THR A 35 -9.43 -4.86 5.56
CA THR A 35 -8.16 -5.59 5.68
C THR A 35 -7.06 -4.91 4.88
N ALA A 36 -7.35 -4.52 3.64
CA ALA A 36 -6.43 -3.78 2.80
C ALA A 36 -6.00 -2.46 3.47
N ASN A 37 -6.95 -1.72 4.05
CA ASN A 37 -6.66 -0.46 4.73
C ASN A 37 -5.81 -0.63 5.99
N ARG A 38 -5.97 -1.73 6.74
CA ARG A 38 -5.08 -2.06 7.85
C ARG A 38 -3.66 -2.34 7.36
N LYS A 39 -3.48 -3.00 6.20
CA LYS A 39 -2.16 -3.19 5.59
C LYS A 39 -1.54 -1.89 5.10
N ILE A 40 -2.31 -1.09 4.35
CA ILE A 40 -1.87 0.20 3.79
C ILE A 40 -1.43 1.18 4.88
N ARG A 41 -2.08 1.14 6.06
CA ARG A 41 -1.72 1.95 7.23
C ARG A 41 -0.64 1.32 8.13
N GLY A 42 0.00 0.23 7.69
CA GLY A 42 1.06 -0.46 8.43
C GLY A 42 0.60 -1.17 9.72
N LYS A 43 -0.71 -1.37 9.92
CA LYS A 43 -1.24 -2.06 11.12
C LYS A 43 -1.09 -3.58 11.05
N ILE A 44 -0.95 -4.12 9.84
CA ILE A 44 -0.62 -5.52 9.57
C ILE A 44 0.32 -5.56 8.37
N PRO A 45 1.35 -6.42 8.36
CA PRO A 45 2.32 -6.43 7.28
C PRO A 45 1.72 -6.98 5.98
N PHE A 46 2.28 -6.57 4.85
CA PHE A 46 2.12 -7.29 3.60
C PHE A 46 3.05 -8.49 3.58
N THR A 47 2.61 -9.59 2.97
CA THR A 47 3.48 -10.72 2.65
C THR A 47 4.31 -10.39 1.40
N VAL A 48 5.44 -11.09 1.22
CA VAL A 48 6.26 -10.96 0.00
C VAL A 48 5.45 -11.22 -1.27
N LYS A 49 4.53 -12.20 -1.24
CA LYS A 49 3.66 -12.51 -2.39
C LYS A 49 2.71 -11.35 -2.72
N GLU A 50 2.14 -10.71 -1.70
CA GLU A 50 1.26 -9.54 -1.88
C GLU A 50 2.05 -8.34 -2.41
N ILE A 51 3.25 -8.09 -1.87
CA ILE A 51 4.14 -7.01 -2.34
C ILE A 51 4.48 -7.21 -3.82
N LYS A 52 4.90 -8.42 -4.20
CA LYS A 52 5.20 -8.76 -5.59
C LYS A 52 3.98 -8.55 -6.49
N LEU A 53 2.81 -9.03 -6.09
CA LEU A 53 1.59 -8.86 -6.87
C LEU A 53 1.24 -7.38 -7.08
N LEU A 54 1.35 -6.57 -6.03
CA LEU A 54 1.09 -5.13 -6.07
C LEU A 54 2.10 -4.38 -6.95
N HIS A 55 3.36 -4.79 -6.91
CA HIS A 55 4.39 -4.28 -7.81
C HIS A 55 4.09 -4.64 -9.27
N ASP A 56 3.88 -5.93 -9.55
CA ASP A 56 3.69 -6.45 -10.90
C ASP A 56 2.42 -5.90 -11.58
N GLN A 57 1.37 -5.59 -10.81
CA GLN A 57 0.07 -5.18 -11.35
C GLN A 57 -0.23 -3.68 -11.27
N LEU A 58 0.30 -2.98 -10.24
CA LEU A 58 0.02 -1.56 -10.01
C LEU A 58 1.28 -0.68 -10.13
N GLY A 59 2.42 -1.28 -10.46
CA GLY A 59 3.70 -0.59 -10.60
C GLY A 59 4.26 -0.03 -9.29
N ILE A 60 3.70 -0.43 -8.13
CA ILE A 60 4.09 0.14 -6.83
C ILE A 60 5.57 -0.19 -6.57
N PRO A 61 6.43 0.82 -6.36
CA PRO A 61 7.83 0.61 -6.03
C PRO A 61 7.97 -0.21 -4.75
N ILE A 62 8.86 -1.21 -4.76
CA ILE A 62 8.99 -2.18 -3.67
C ILE A 62 9.41 -1.48 -2.35
N ASP A 63 10.23 -0.43 -2.42
CA ASP A 63 10.71 0.37 -1.28
C ASP A 63 9.58 1.04 -0.48
N VAL A 64 8.42 1.26 -1.09
CA VAL A 64 7.21 1.76 -0.42
C VAL A 64 6.75 0.86 0.73
N PHE A 65 7.07 -0.44 0.67
CA PHE A 65 6.64 -1.43 1.66
C PHE A 65 7.65 -1.64 2.80
N PHE A 66 8.85 -1.05 2.73
CA PHE A 66 9.95 -1.28 3.68
C PHE A 66 10.41 0.00 4.41
N LYS A 67 9.68 1.11 4.27
CA LYS A 67 10.02 2.36 4.97
C LYS A 67 9.47 2.35 6.40
N ASP A 68 10.39 2.42 7.36
CA ASP A 68 10.17 2.66 8.80
C ASP A 68 9.94 4.15 9.14
#